data_AF-A0A975SHR5-F1
#
_entry.id   AF-A0A975SHR5-F1
#
_cell.length_a   1.000
_cell.length_b   1.000
_cell.length_c   1.000
_cell.angle_alpha   90.00
_cell.angle_beta   90.00
_cell.angle_gamma   90.00
#
_symmetry.space_group_name_H-M   'P 1'
#
loop_
_entity.id
_entity.type
_entity.pdbx_description
1 polymer ?
#
loop_
_entity_poly.entity_id
_entity_poly.type
_entity_poly.pdbx_seq_one_letter_code
_entity_poly.pdbx_strand_id
1 'polypeptide(L)'
;MTSDAERLQVSRVREIVAEDPRALAALEDAYSGRFAVMDALWWSAHPLTRAPSGALDPALALAAARAAAYSREASTSPLVAIDDPLTGESLTVTRAEAALIRLEAHLVTDSRTLIEAIERSRPQLEEAESRLEAVAPKTTTLEHAPRQGTPVAGATTAAAGSSTAGSRGIHARVASASGGGEEDSEGSDEHPGARISALAWRRRSMIWMSAAVTMTVLLLAGVVLVVAQQSGSLGTTTTAAGAAGASGATPSATAQAGASLGLTIFEDPTLAPAIPPANIDPYYKPDSLRLLGVADSDLTVYAVENRINQPCLLAVYTDGTQSATCVTKDEFASMGIELRITSLNARTSSDTYPYRSGAHDVVFWNPDGSYGVSSSPVAPTDSSSYGVNPQQTSAP
;
A
#
# COMPACT_ATOMS: atom_id res chain seq x y z
N MET A 1 -8.41 -5.14 0.00
CA MET A 1 -7.78 -4.48 1.16
C MET A 1 -7.47 -3.07 0.70
N THR A 2 -8.00 -2.07 1.38
CA THR A 2 -7.65 -0.67 1.09
C THR A 2 -6.20 -0.43 1.48
N SER A 3 -5.46 0.28 0.64
CA SER A 3 -4.08 0.67 0.94
C SER A 3 -4.04 1.58 2.18
N ASP A 4 -2.90 1.66 2.87
CA ASP A 4 -2.77 2.58 4.01
C ASP A 4 -2.98 4.05 3.58
N ALA A 5 -2.55 4.40 2.37
CA ALA A 5 -2.80 5.71 1.76
C ALA A 5 -4.31 6.01 1.61
N GLU A 6 -5.09 5.05 1.13
CA GLU A 6 -6.55 5.21 1.04
C GLU A 6 -7.19 5.36 2.43
N ARG A 7 -6.71 4.63 3.44
CA ARG A 7 -7.20 4.76 4.82
C ARG A 7 -6.90 6.14 5.42
N LEU A 8 -5.71 6.69 5.16
CA LEU A 8 -5.36 8.05 5.56
C LEU A 8 -6.23 9.09 4.85
N GLN A 9 -6.43 8.95 3.54
CA GLN A 9 -7.29 9.84 2.77
C GLN A 9 -8.73 9.83 3.31
N VAL A 10 -9.31 8.65 3.54
CA VAL A 10 -10.67 8.52 4.08
C VAL A 10 -10.77 9.11 5.49
N SER A 11 -9.74 8.90 6.33
CA SER A 11 -9.69 9.47 7.68
C SER A 11 -9.70 10.99 7.65
N ARG A 12 -8.90 11.60 6.77
CA ARG A 12 -8.87 13.06 6.55
C ARG A 12 -10.22 13.58 6.04
N VAL A 13 -10.82 12.91 5.06
CA VAL A 13 -12.15 13.30 4.54
C VAL A 13 -13.19 13.27 5.65
N ARG A 14 -13.17 12.23 6.50
CA ARG A 14 -14.08 12.11 7.65
C ARG A 14 -13.95 13.28 8.63
N GLU A 15 -12.72 13.73 8.92
CA GLU A 15 -12.47 14.88 9.78
C GLU A 15 -13.03 16.17 9.17
N ILE A 16 -12.77 16.42 7.88
CA ILE A 16 -13.29 17.59 7.16
C ILE A 16 -14.83 17.63 7.19
N VAL A 17 -15.50 16.51 6.86
CA VAL A 17 -16.98 16.49 6.82
C VAL A 17 -17.63 16.51 8.22
N ALA A 18 -16.89 16.13 9.26
CA ALA A 18 -17.36 16.26 10.64
C ALA A 18 -17.38 17.73 11.11
N GLU A 19 -16.49 18.57 10.56
CA GLU A 19 -16.36 19.98 10.92
C GLU A 19 -17.08 20.93 9.96
N ASP A 20 -17.28 20.54 8.69
CA ASP A 20 -17.93 21.36 7.67
C ASP A 20 -19.23 20.72 7.13
N PRO A 21 -20.43 21.24 7.52
CA PRO A 21 -21.71 20.73 7.06
C PRO A 21 -21.95 20.83 5.56
N ARG A 22 -21.30 21.77 4.85
CA ARG A 22 -21.44 21.90 3.39
C ARG A 22 -20.66 20.80 2.68
N ALA A 23 -19.48 20.45 3.20
CA ALA A 23 -18.71 19.32 2.70
C ALA A 23 -19.49 18.00 2.89
N LEU A 24 -20.12 17.82 4.06
CA LEU A 24 -20.99 16.68 4.32
C LEU A 24 -22.14 16.60 3.32
N ALA A 25 -22.91 17.69 3.14
CA ALA A 25 -24.03 17.71 2.21
C ALA A 25 -23.62 17.40 0.75
N ALA A 26 -22.47 17.91 0.30
CA ALA A 26 -21.93 17.61 -1.02
C ALA A 26 -21.50 16.15 -1.18
N LEU A 27 -21.00 15.52 -0.10
CA LEU A 27 -20.65 14.11 -0.12
C LEU A 27 -21.89 13.20 -0.05
N GLU A 28 -22.90 13.58 0.72
CA GLU A 28 -24.20 12.89 0.77
C GLU A 28 -24.90 12.90 -0.60
N ASP A 29 -24.91 14.04 -1.29
CA ASP A 29 -25.48 14.16 -2.65
C ASP A 29 -24.74 13.28 -3.67
N ALA A 30 -23.41 13.17 -3.55
CA ALA A 30 -22.60 12.34 -4.43
C ALA A 30 -22.65 10.85 -4.11
N TYR A 31 -23.03 10.46 -2.89
CA TYR A 31 -22.98 9.09 -2.41
C TYR A 31 -24.27 8.32 -2.68
N SER A 32 -24.20 7.35 -3.59
CA SER A 32 -25.32 6.48 -3.98
C SER A 32 -25.33 5.11 -3.29
N GLY A 33 -24.52 4.94 -2.24
CA GLY A 33 -24.42 3.68 -1.51
C GLY A 33 -25.61 3.43 -0.58
N ARG A 34 -25.64 2.24 0.03
CA ARG A 34 -26.80 1.76 0.81
C ARG A 34 -26.80 2.20 2.28
N PHE A 35 -25.70 2.76 2.76
CA PHE A 35 -25.51 3.12 4.17
C PHE A 35 -25.51 4.63 4.36
N ALA A 36 -25.53 5.12 5.59
CA ALA A 36 -25.26 6.53 5.84
C ALA A 36 -23.79 6.83 5.49
N VAL A 37 -23.53 7.98 4.86
CA VAL A 37 -22.18 8.31 4.38
C VAL A 37 -21.15 8.33 5.53
N MET A 38 -21.55 8.81 6.70
CA MET A 38 -20.70 8.86 7.89
C MET A 38 -20.35 7.46 8.42
N ASP A 39 -21.27 6.50 8.31
CA ASP A 39 -21.00 5.11 8.70
C ASP A 39 -20.08 4.43 7.70
N ALA A 40 -20.27 4.68 6.39
CA ALA A 40 -19.41 4.17 5.34
C ALA A 40 -17.96 4.69 5.46
N LEU A 41 -17.78 6.00 5.70
CA LEU A 41 -16.48 6.60 6.00
C LEU A 41 -15.87 6.01 7.26
N TRP A 42 -16.68 5.80 8.30
CA TRP A 42 -16.21 5.21 9.55
C TRP A 42 -15.66 3.80 9.34
N TRP A 43 -16.40 2.90 8.71
CA TRP A 43 -15.98 1.51 8.51
C TRP A 43 -14.77 1.37 7.60
N SER A 44 -14.63 2.25 6.61
CA SER A 44 -13.45 2.28 5.75
C SER A 44 -12.17 2.64 6.52
N ALA A 45 -12.26 3.51 7.53
CA ALA A 45 -11.15 3.83 8.43
C ALA A 45 -11.01 2.86 9.63
N HIS A 46 -12.11 2.27 10.09
CA HIS A 46 -12.19 1.44 11.30
C HIS A 46 -12.93 0.12 11.02
N PRO A 47 -12.35 -0.79 10.24
CA PRO A 47 -13.01 -2.02 9.83
C PRO A 47 -13.37 -2.89 11.05
N LEU A 48 -14.49 -3.59 10.95
CA LEU A 48 -15.06 -4.50 11.95
C LEU A 48 -15.47 -3.82 13.26
N THR A 49 -15.58 -2.49 13.28
CA THR A 49 -16.06 -1.73 14.44
C THR A 49 -17.48 -1.22 14.22
N ARG A 50 -18.20 -0.99 15.32
CA ARG A 50 -19.52 -0.34 15.27
C ARG A 50 -19.34 1.15 14.96
N ALA A 51 -20.13 1.68 14.03
CA ALA A 51 -20.12 3.10 13.69
C ALA A 51 -20.71 3.95 14.83
N PRO A 52 -20.45 5.28 14.86
CA PRO A 52 -21.02 6.17 15.88
C PRO A 52 -22.55 6.18 15.91
N SER A 53 -23.21 5.90 14.78
CA SER A 53 -24.66 5.72 14.70
C SER A 53 -25.20 4.49 15.45
N GLY A 54 -24.30 3.55 15.80
CA GLY A 54 -24.64 2.24 16.36
C GLY A 54 -24.74 1.12 15.31
N ALA A 55 -24.67 1.45 14.02
CA ALA A 55 -24.70 0.46 12.94
C ALA A 55 -23.46 -0.46 12.97
N LEU A 56 -23.68 -1.76 12.70
CA LEU A 56 -22.61 -2.75 12.60
C LEU A 56 -21.98 -2.73 11.20
N ASP A 57 -20.67 -2.89 11.13
CA ASP A 57 -19.96 -3.03 9.85
C ASP A 57 -20.51 -4.24 9.06
N PRO A 58 -20.97 -4.06 7.81
CA PRO A 58 -21.42 -5.18 6.98
C PRO A 58 -20.34 -6.26 6.76
N ALA A 59 -19.05 -5.91 6.88
CA ALA A 59 -17.95 -6.87 6.81
C ALA A 59 -17.95 -7.89 7.97
N LEU A 60 -18.61 -7.61 9.10
CA LEU A 60 -18.78 -8.60 10.18
C LEU A 60 -19.53 -9.85 9.71
N ALA A 61 -20.42 -9.73 8.71
CA ALA A 61 -21.14 -10.86 8.14
C ALA A 61 -20.24 -11.81 7.33
N LEU A 62 -19.04 -11.37 6.90
CA LEU A 62 -18.13 -12.19 6.09
C LEU A 62 -17.63 -13.42 6.85
N ALA A 63 -17.29 -13.27 8.14
CA ALA A 63 -16.78 -14.39 8.92
C ALA A 63 -17.82 -15.52 9.01
N ALA A 64 -19.09 -15.17 9.27
CA ALA A 64 -20.19 -16.11 9.31
C ALA A 64 -20.49 -16.72 7.92
N ALA A 65 -20.47 -15.90 6.86
CA ALA A 65 -20.69 -16.37 5.49
C ALA A 65 -19.60 -17.34 5.02
N ARG A 66 -18.33 -17.06 5.35
CA ARG A 66 -17.20 -17.96 5.06
C ARG A 66 -17.29 -19.26 5.85
N ALA A 67 -17.61 -19.18 7.14
CA ALA A 67 -17.81 -20.38 7.96
C ALA A 67 -18.94 -21.26 7.40
N ALA A 68 -20.04 -20.65 6.93
CA ALA A 68 -21.13 -21.38 6.29
C ALA A 68 -20.69 -22.01 4.96
N ALA A 69 -20.04 -21.24 4.08
CA ALA A 69 -19.61 -21.69 2.75
C ALA A 69 -18.60 -22.86 2.80
N TYR A 70 -17.71 -22.87 3.79
CA TYR A 70 -16.68 -23.92 3.97
C TYR A 70 -17.05 -24.97 5.03
N SER A 71 -18.30 -25.00 5.47
CA SER A 71 -18.78 -26.04 6.39
C SER A 71 -18.92 -27.39 5.68
N ARG A 72 -18.85 -28.49 6.45
CA ARG A 72 -19.15 -29.84 5.93
C ARG A 72 -20.57 -29.92 5.34
N GLU A 73 -21.53 -29.21 5.94
CA GLU A 73 -22.91 -29.17 5.48
C GLU A 73 -23.04 -28.53 4.09
N ALA A 74 -22.26 -27.47 3.81
CA ALA A 74 -22.24 -26.83 2.51
C ALA A 74 -21.82 -27.80 1.39
N SER A 75 -20.88 -28.72 1.65
CA SER A 75 -20.44 -29.71 0.66
C SER A 75 -21.54 -30.69 0.20
N THR A 76 -22.59 -30.84 1.02
CA THR A 76 -23.76 -31.68 0.70
C THR A 76 -24.95 -30.86 0.19
N SER A 77 -24.84 -29.53 0.15
CA SER A 77 -25.91 -28.65 -0.29
C SER A 77 -26.08 -28.71 -1.81
N PRO A 78 -27.31 -28.61 -2.33
CA PRO A 78 -27.55 -28.52 -3.77
C PRO A 78 -26.76 -27.37 -4.41
N LEU A 79 -26.20 -27.65 -5.58
CA LEU A 79 -25.56 -26.65 -6.41
C LEU A 79 -26.61 -25.73 -7.04
N VAL A 80 -26.26 -24.45 -7.14
CA VAL A 80 -27.07 -23.41 -7.77
C VAL A 80 -26.20 -22.68 -8.79
N ALA A 81 -26.79 -22.38 -9.95
CA ALA A 81 -26.18 -21.48 -10.91
C ALA A 81 -26.40 -20.04 -10.46
N ILE A 82 -25.33 -19.24 -10.43
CA ILE A 82 -25.38 -17.80 -10.19
C ILE A 82 -24.51 -17.10 -11.23
N ASP A 83 -24.83 -15.86 -11.54
CA ASP A 83 -23.89 -14.99 -12.25
C ASP A 83 -23.03 -14.26 -11.21
N ASP A 84 -21.72 -14.36 -11.35
CA ASP A 84 -20.79 -13.62 -10.52
C ASP A 84 -20.92 -12.12 -10.83
N PRO A 85 -21.34 -11.29 -9.86
CA PRO A 85 -21.57 -9.86 -10.08
C PRO A 85 -20.29 -9.07 -10.40
N LEU A 86 -19.09 -9.60 -10.12
CA LEU A 86 -17.82 -8.92 -10.42
C LEU A 86 -17.31 -9.24 -11.83
N THR A 87 -17.42 -10.50 -12.27
CA THR A 87 -16.88 -10.97 -13.55
C THR A 87 -17.94 -11.10 -14.65
N GLY A 88 -19.21 -11.27 -14.27
CA GLY A 88 -20.32 -11.60 -15.16
C GLY A 88 -20.31 -13.07 -15.63
N GLU A 89 -19.43 -13.92 -15.10
CA GLU A 89 -19.39 -15.34 -15.44
C GLU A 89 -20.45 -16.13 -14.68
N SER A 90 -21.09 -17.09 -15.35
CA SER A 90 -22.03 -18.00 -14.70
C SER A 90 -21.26 -19.11 -13.96
N LEU A 91 -21.39 -19.15 -12.64
CA LEU A 91 -20.78 -20.12 -11.74
C LEU A 91 -21.82 -21.12 -11.22
N THR A 92 -21.42 -22.38 -11.07
CA THR A 92 -22.23 -23.40 -10.39
C THR A 92 -21.60 -23.71 -9.04
N VAL A 93 -22.20 -23.20 -7.97
CA VAL A 93 -21.64 -23.21 -6.61
C VAL A 93 -22.69 -23.68 -5.59
N THR A 94 -22.29 -23.96 -4.36
CA THR A 94 -23.27 -24.26 -3.30
C THR A 94 -24.08 -23.01 -2.93
N ARG A 95 -25.26 -23.18 -2.31
CA ARG A 95 -26.08 -22.03 -1.85
C ARG A 95 -25.33 -21.11 -0.87
N ALA A 96 -24.54 -21.68 0.05
CA ALA A 96 -23.79 -20.90 1.03
C ALA A 96 -22.65 -20.10 0.37
N GLU A 97 -21.95 -20.70 -0.59
CA GLU A 97 -20.94 -20.03 -1.40
C GLU A 97 -21.54 -18.92 -2.27
N ALA A 98 -22.72 -19.14 -2.85
CA ALA A 98 -23.46 -18.10 -3.55
C ALA A 98 -23.79 -16.89 -2.67
N ALA A 99 -24.12 -17.11 -1.39
CA ALA A 99 -24.37 -16.03 -0.44
C ALA A 99 -23.08 -15.26 -0.10
N LEU A 100 -21.95 -15.97 0.06
CA LEU A 100 -20.63 -15.36 0.26
C LEU A 100 -20.24 -14.47 -0.93
N ILE A 101 -20.33 -14.98 -2.16
CA ILE A 101 -19.98 -14.26 -3.39
C ILE A 101 -20.81 -12.96 -3.50
N ARG A 102 -22.12 -13.03 -3.26
CA ARG A 102 -22.98 -11.82 -3.27
C ARG A 102 -22.61 -10.82 -2.19
N LEU A 103 -22.27 -11.29 -0.98
CA LEU A 103 -21.86 -10.42 0.11
C LEU A 103 -20.53 -9.71 -0.21
N GLU A 104 -19.53 -10.44 -0.70
CA GLU A 104 -18.24 -9.85 -1.09
C GLU A 104 -18.42 -8.84 -2.21
N ALA A 105 -19.24 -9.14 -3.22
CA ALA A 105 -19.54 -8.21 -4.30
C ALA A 105 -20.28 -6.95 -3.85
N HIS A 106 -21.21 -7.08 -2.89
CA HIS A 106 -21.85 -5.95 -2.26
C HIS A 106 -20.84 -5.05 -1.54
N LEU A 107 -19.93 -5.62 -0.75
CA LEU A 107 -18.90 -4.85 -0.03
C LEU A 107 -17.96 -4.12 -1.00
N VAL A 108 -17.56 -4.78 -2.09
CA VAL A 108 -16.74 -4.16 -3.15
C VAL A 108 -17.50 -3.01 -3.82
N THR A 109 -18.78 -3.20 -4.11
CA THR A 109 -19.63 -2.16 -4.71
C THR A 109 -19.80 -0.97 -3.76
N ASP A 110 -20.12 -1.21 -2.50
CA ASP A 110 -20.29 -0.15 -1.50
C ASP A 110 -18.98 0.64 -1.33
N SER A 111 -17.82 -0.03 -1.26
CA SER A 111 -16.50 0.62 -1.20
C SER A 111 -16.22 1.48 -2.44
N ARG A 112 -16.55 0.98 -3.64
CA ARG A 112 -16.36 1.74 -4.88
C ARG A 112 -17.24 2.98 -4.93
N THR A 113 -18.51 2.86 -4.57
CA THR A 113 -19.44 4.01 -4.53
C THR A 113 -18.98 5.09 -3.57
N LEU A 114 -18.36 4.72 -2.44
CA LEU A 114 -17.78 5.69 -1.50
C LEU A 114 -16.57 6.40 -2.11
N ILE A 115 -15.63 5.68 -2.70
CA ILE A 115 -14.45 6.28 -3.35
C ILE A 115 -14.88 7.22 -4.48
N GLU A 116 -15.81 6.80 -5.34
CA GLU A 116 -16.34 7.64 -6.42
C GLU A 116 -17.03 8.91 -5.89
N ALA A 117 -17.75 8.82 -4.77
CA ALA A 117 -18.35 9.98 -4.12
C ALA A 117 -17.28 10.95 -3.58
N ILE A 118 -16.22 10.44 -2.93
CA ILE A 118 -15.09 11.25 -2.45
C ILE A 118 -14.42 11.98 -3.61
N GLU A 119 -14.16 11.27 -4.72
CA GLU A 119 -13.56 11.88 -5.92
C GLU A 119 -14.46 12.95 -6.54
N ARG A 120 -15.77 12.70 -6.62
CA ARG A 120 -16.75 13.65 -7.18
C ARG A 120 -16.89 14.91 -6.34
N SER A 121 -16.82 14.77 -5.01
CA SER A 121 -16.96 15.89 -4.06
C SER A 121 -15.62 16.54 -3.69
N ARG A 122 -14.52 16.17 -4.35
CA ARG A 122 -13.17 16.71 -4.09
C ARG A 122 -13.11 18.24 -4.09
N PRO A 123 -13.69 18.98 -5.06
CA PRO A 123 -13.64 20.44 -5.05
C PRO A 123 -14.24 21.07 -3.78
N GLN A 124 -15.33 20.50 -3.28
CA GLN A 124 -16.01 20.96 -2.06
C GLN A 124 -15.22 20.60 -0.80
N LEU A 125 -14.54 19.45 -0.80
CA LEU A 125 -13.65 19.03 0.28
C LEU A 125 -12.42 19.94 0.38
N GLU A 126 -11.80 20.31 -0.75
CA GLU A 126 -10.67 21.25 -0.79
C GLU A 126 -11.07 22.67 -0.34
N GLU A 127 -12.26 23.13 -0.74
CA GLU A 127 -12.80 24.42 -0.29
C GLU A 127 -13.10 24.41 1.22
N ALA A 128 -13.64 23.30 1.73
CA ALA A 128 -13.88 23.11 3.16
C ALA A 128 -12.60 23.12 3.98
N GLU A 129 -11.58 22.39 3.52
CA GLU A 129 -10.25 22.40 4.13
C GLU A 129 -9.68 23.82 4.18
N SER A 130 -9.75 24.57 3.07
CA SER A 130 -9.31 25.96 3.02
C SER A 130 -10.06 26.86 4.02
N ARG A 131 -11.37 26.63 4.25
CA ARG A 131 -12.16 27.36 5.25
C ARG A 131 -11.74 27.01 6.68
N LEU A 132 -11.51 25.72 6.96
CA LEU A 132 -11.05 25.25 8.27
C LEU A 132 -9.67 25.84 8.61
N GLU A 133 -8.76 25.89 7.64
CA GLU A 133 -7.44 26.54 7.80
C GLU A 133 -7.55 28.06 8.06
N ALA A 134 -8.52 28.73 7.44
CA ALA A 134 -8.74 30.16 7.65
C ALA A 134 -9.32 30.49 9.04
N VAL A 135 -10.09 29.57 9.62
CA VAL A 135 -10.69 29.72 10.96
C VAL A 135 -9.72 29.31 12.06
N ALA A 136 -8.83 28.35 11.79
CA ALA A 136 -7.79 27.95 12.74
C ALA A 136 -7.06 29.21 13.22
N PRO A 137 -7.16 29.57 14.52
CA PRO A 137 -6.51 30.76 15.02
C PRO A 137 -5.05 30.59 14.65
N LYS A 138 -4.50 31.53 13.88
CA LYS A 138 -3.05 31.57 13.65
C LYS A 138 -2.47 31.56 15.04
N THR A 139 -1.98 30.39 15.46
CA THR A 139 -1.21 30.22 16.68
C THR A 139 -0.03 31.09 16.38
N THR A 140 -0.18 32.35 16.79
CA THR A 140 0.78 33.39 16.51
C THR A 140 1.91 32.87 17.32
N THR A 141 2.88 32.26 16.64
CA THR A 141 4.09 31.74 17.23
C THR A 141 4.46 32.81 18.21
N LEU A 142 4.26 32.52 19.50
CA LEU A 142 4.64 33.40 20.58
C LEU A 142 6.14 33.34 20.47
N GLU A 143 6.64 34.16 19.56
CA GLU A 143 8.02 34.42 19.28
C GLU A 143 8.58 34.64 20.66
N HIS A 144 9.44 33.69 21.02
CA HIS A 144 10.02 33.54 22.32
C HIS A 144 10.80 34.84 22.57
N ALA A 145 10.10 35.86 23.07
CA ALA A 145 10.70 37.10 23.47
C ALA A 145 11.80 36.69 24.44
N PRO A 146 13.07 37.00 24.17
CA PRO A 146 14.17 36.54 24.98
C PRO A 146 13.87 36.94 26.42
N ARG A 147 13.73 35.94 27.29
CA ARG A 147 13.61 36.07 28.73
C ARG A 147 14.82 36.87 29.22
N GLN A 148 14.67 38.20 29.29
CA GLN A 148 15.53 39.00 30.13
C GLN A 148 15.12 38.70 31.56
N GLY A 149 16.02 38.01 32.26
CA GLY A 149 15.82 37.58 33.63
C GLY A 149 15.49 38.75 34.55
N THR A 150 14.43 38.60 35.31
CA THR A 150 14.29 39.27 36.59
C THR A 150 13.96 38.20 37.62
N PRO A 151 14.85 37.93 38.60
CA PRO A 151 14.43 37.21 39.79
C PRO A 151 13.63 38.21 40.64
N VAL A 152 12.62 37.71 41.36
CA VAL A 152 12.38 38.00 42.79
C VAL A 152 10.96 37.58 43.18
N ALA A 153 10.95 36.61 44.10
CA ALA A 153 10.07 36.42 45.26
C ALA A 153 8.55 36.61 45.14
N GLY A 154 7.86 35.48 45.37
CA GLY A 154 7.04 35.33 46.57
C GLY A 154 5.65 35.93 46.54
N ALA A 155 4.63 35.09 46.41
CA ALA A 155 3.38 35.20 47.16
C ALA A 155 2.51 33.95 46.95
N THR A 156 2.47 33.12 47.99
CA THR A 156 1.37 32.20 48.28
C THR A 156 0.10 32.99 48.55
N THR A 157 -1.00 32.71 47.84
CA THR A 157 -2.35 32.84 48.43
C THR A 157 -3.36 31.95 47.72
N ALA A 158 -4.11 31.24 48.55
CA ALA A 158 -5.24 30.39 48.22
C ALA A 158 -6.52 31.20 47.95
N ALA A 159 -7.40 30.67 47.09
CA ALA A 159 -8.86 30.83 47.08
C ALA A 159 -9.37 29.89 45.95
N ALA A 160 -10.14 28.82 46.14
CA ALA A 160 -11.42 28.62 46.83
C ALA A 160 -12.55 29.51 46.29
N GLY A 161 -13.46 28.90 45.53
CA GLY A 161 -14.72 29.46 45.01
C GLY A 161 -15.12 28.77 43.71
N SER A 162 -15.88 27.66 43.68
CA SER A 162 -17.33 27.54 43.95
C SER A 162 -18.18 28.59 43.24
N SER A 163 -18.81 28.21 42.12
CA SER A 163 -20.12 28.68 41.60
C SER A 163 -20.26 28.25 40.13
N THR A 164 -21.39 27.85 39.55
CA THR A 164 -22.77 27.69 40.00
C THR A 164 -23.43 26.73 39.01
N ALA A 165 -24.28 25.85 39.53
CA ALA A 165 -25.26 25.11 38.76
C ALA A 165 -26.40 26.02 38.26
N GLY A 166 -26.98 25.66 37.12
CA GLY A 166 -28.36 26.02 36.77
C GLY A 166 -28.48 26.79 35.46
N SER A 167 -29.23 26.22 34.50
CA SER A 167 -30.60 26.67 34.27
C SER A 167 -31.22 25.96 33.06
N ARG A 168 -32.40 25.36 33.31
CA ARG A 168 -33.61 25.26 32.47
C ARG A 168 -33.43 25.59 30.99
N GLY A 169 -33.78 24.70 30.06
CA GLY A 169 -35.11 24.11 29.92
C GLY A 169 -35.95 24.95 28.97
N ILE A 170 -36.08 24.53 27.71
CA ILE A 170 -37.08 25.03 26.78
C ILE A 170 -37.68 23.86 26.00
N HIS A 171 -38.99 23.72 26.17
CA HIS A 171 -39.92 22.94 25.37
C HIS A 171 -40.03 23.51 23.95
N ALA A 172 -40.21 22.66 22.93
CA ALA A 172 -41.24 22.88 21.89
C ALA A 172 -41.27 21.76 20.83
N ARG A 173 -42.41 21.05 20.78
CA ARG A 173 -43.29 20.81 19.61
C ARG A 173 -42.66 20.13 18.38
N VAL A 174 -43.06 18.90 18.05
CA VAL A 174 -44.32 18.54 17.36
C VAL A 174 -44.56 19.35 16.09
N ALA A 175 -44.24 18.75 14.94
CA ALA A 175 -45.03 18.86 13.73
C ALA A 175 -44.77 17.64 12.84
N SER A 176 -45.76 16.75 12.82
CA SER A 176 -45.97 15.76 11.77
C SER A 176 -46.50 16.47 10.51
N ALA A 177 -45.92 16.17 9.36
CA ALA A 177 -46.51 16.32 8.03
C ALA A 177 -45.77 15.26 7.17
N SER A 178 -46.34 14.18 6.66
CA SER A 178 -47.62 13.97 5.96
C SER A 178 -47.88 15.03 4.90
N GLY A 179 -47.22 14.82 3.77
CA GLY A 179 -47.48 15.49 2.50
C GLY A 179 -47.16 14.51 1.39
N GLY A 180 -48.19 13.83 0.89
CA GLY A 180 -48.11 13.14 -0.39
C GLY A 180 -48.06 14.18 -1.50
N GLY A 181 -47.10 14.01 -2.41
CA GLY A 181 -46.97 14.77 -3.65
C GLY A 181 -46.73 13.77 -4.76
N GLU A 182 -47.83 13.29 -5.31
CA GLU A 182 -47.93 12.56 -6.57
C GLU A 182 -47.85 13.64 -7.65
N GLU A 183 -46.68 13.80 -8.27
CA GLU A 183 -46.50 14.63 -9.46
C GLU A 183 -45.91 13.77 -10.58
N ASP A 184 -46.76 13.51 -11.56
CA ASP A 184 -46.43 13.10 -12.90
C ASP A 184 -45.31 14.00 -13.47
N SER A 185 -44.23 13.37 -13.93
CA SER A 185 -43.32 13.97 -14.89
C SER A 185 -43.01 12.94 -15.97
N GLU A 186 -43.99 12.83 -16.87
CA GLU A 186 -43.80 12.46 -18.26
C GLU A 186 -42.85 13.47 -18.93
N GLY A 187 -41.86 12.95 -19.66
CA GLY A 187 -41.19 13.70 -20.73
C GLY A 187 -39.79 14.23 -20.40
N SER A 188 -38.77 13.41 -20.63
CA SER A 188 -37.46 13.91 -21.05
C SER A 188 -36.72 12.85 -21.87
N ASP A 189 -36.93 12.95 -23.18
CA ASP A 189 -35.93 12.82 -24.24
C ASP A 189 -34.80 11.82 -24.01
N GLU A 190 -35.03 10.61 -24.51
CA GLU A 190 -33.99 9.66 -24.90
C GLU A 190 -32.89 10.38 -25.70
N HIS A 191 -31.70 10.50 -25.10
CA HIS A 191 -30.47 10.81 -25.82
C HIS A 191 -29.94 9.53 -26.51
N PRO A 192 -29.99 9.41 -27.85
CA PRO A 192 -29.46 8.26 -28.58
C PRO A 192 -27.94 8.38 -28.76
N GLY A 193 -27.19 8.53 -27.66
CA GLY A 193 -25.73 8.76 -27.70
C GLY A 193 -24.88 7.71 -26.99
N ALA A 194 -25.42 6.98 -26.01
CA ALA A 194 -24.60 6.19 -25.08
C ALA A 194 -24.42 4.71 -25.45
N ARG A 195 -25.07 4.19 -26.50
CA ARG A 195 -25.03 2.75 -26.85
C ARG A 195 -23.94 2.34 -27.86
N ILE A 196 -23.18 3.29 -28.42
CA ILE A 196 -22.17 2.99 -29.46
C ILE A 196 -20.81 2.57 -28.86
N SER A 197 -20.54 2.78 -27.56
CA SER A 197 -19.24 2.51 -26.95
C SER A 197 -18.96 1.02 -26.65
N ALA A 198 -19.97 0.22 -26.31
CA ALA A 198 -19.77 -1.17 -25.89
C ALA A 198 -19.35 -2.13 -27.04
N LEU A 199 -19.85 -1.89 -28.26
CA LEU A 199 -19.48 -2.70 -29.44
C LEU A 199 -18.08 -2.35 -29.99
N ALA A 200 -17.66 -1.08 -29.87
CA ALA A 200 -16.31 -0.66 -30.26
C ALA A 200 -15.23 -1.25 -29.34
N TRP A 201 -15.54 -1.40 -28.04
CA TRP A 201 -14.62 -1.97 -27.06
C TRP A 201 -14.41 -3.48 -27.27
N ARG A 202 -15.48 -4.22 -27.59
CA ARG A 202 -15.38 -5.66 -27.92
C ARG A 202 -14.46 -5.94 -29.11
N ARG A 203 -14.51 -5.10 -30.17
CA ARG A 203 -13.63 -5.26 -31.34
C ARG A 203 -12.16 -4.99 -31.04
N ARG A 204 -11.85 -4.03 -30.15
CA ARG A 204 -10.46 -3.78 -29.72
C ARG A 204 -9.93 -4.89 -28.82
N SER A 205 -10.76 -5.49 -27.96
CA SER A 205 -10.31 -6.60 -27.09
C SER A 205 -9.93 -7.87 -27.87
N MET A 206 -10.63 -8.19 -28.96
CA MET A 206 -10.30 -9.35 -29.80
C MET A 206 -8.93 -9.23 -30.50
N ILE A 207 -8.52 -8.01 -30.85
CA ILE A 207 -7.21 -7.77 -31.49
C ILE A 207 -6.06 -8.01 -30.50
N TRP A 208 -6.26 -7.67 -29.22
CA TRP A 208 -5.25 -7.92 -28.18
C TRP A 208 -5.15 -9.42 -27.81
N MET A 209 -6.27 -10.14 -27.75
CA MET A 209 -6.22 -11.58 -27.47
C MET A 209 -5.57 -12.38 -28.59
N SER A 210 -5.76 -12.02 -29.87
CA SER A 210 -5.10 -12.72 -30.98
C SER A 210 -3.59 -12.51 -31.01
N ALA A 211 -3.11 -11.32 -30.62
CA ALA A 211 -1.68 -11.02 -30.52
C ALA A 211 -0.99 -11.81 -29.38
N ALA A 212 -1.68 -12.03 -28.26
CA ALA A 212 -1.14 -12.82 -27.15
C ALA A 212 -0.96 -14.30 -27.53
N VAL A 213 -1.95 -14.87 -28.25
CA VAL A 213 -1.89 -16.27 -28.69
C VAL A 213 -0.75 -16.50 -29.70
N THR A 214 -0.57 -15.61 -30.67
CA THR A 214 0.51 -15.76 -31.66
C THR A 214 1.91 -15.64 -31.03
N MET A 215 2.08 -14.74 -30.05
CA MET A 215 3.35 -14.59 -29.33
C MET A 215 3.67 -15.83 -28.49
N THR A 216 2.67 -16.47 -27.88
CA THR A 216 2.84 -17.69 -27.08
C THR A 216 3.26 -18.88 -27.96
N VAL A 217 2.67 -19.02 -29.15
CA VAL A 217 3.04 -20.07 -30.13
C VAL A 217 4.46 -19.87 -30.65
N LEU A 218 4.89 -18.64 -30.93
CA LEU A 218 6.26 -18.33 -31.35
C LEU A 218 7.29 -18.65 -30.26
N LEU A 219 6.97 -18.37 -28.99
CA LEU A 219 7.84 -18.70 -27.86
C LEU A 219 8.01 -20.22 -27.69
N LEU A 220 6.93 -20.99 -27.80
CA LEU A 220 6.99 -22.46 -27.73
C LEU A 220 7.81 -23.05 -28.89
N ALA A 221 7.68 -22.52 -30.11
CA ALA A 221 8.50 -22.95 -31.25
C ALA A 221 10.01 -22.68 -31.02
N GLY A 222 10.36 -21.56 -30.39
CA GLY A 222 11.75 -21.23 -30.04
C GLY A 222 12.36 -22.20 -29.02
N VAL A 223 11.61 -22.60 -27.98
CA VAL A 223 12.08 -23.54 -26.95
C VAL A 223 12.37 -24.92 -27.53
N VAL A 224 11.51 -25.43 -28.42
CA VAL A 224 11.72 -26.72 -29.09
C VAL A 224 13.01 -26.72 -29.93
N LEU A 225 13.33 -25.60 -30.58
CA LEU A 225 14.55 -25.48 -31.39
C LEU A 225 15.84 -25.54 -30.54
N VAL A 226 15.83 -24.94 -29.34
CA VAL A 226 17.00 -24.94 -28.44
C VAL A 226 17.25 -26.32 -27.83
N VAL A 227 16.19 -27.04 -27.45
CA VAL A 227 16.31 -28.41 -26.92
C VAL A 227 16.89 -29.37 -27.97
N ALA A 228 16.47 -29.23 -29.23
CA ALA A 228 16.99 -30.07 -30.31
C ALA A 228 18.49 -29.86 -30.58
N GLN A 229 19.03 -28.65 -30.35
CA GLN A 229 20.45 -28.37 -30.52
C GLN A 229 21.34 -28.89 -29.37
N GLN A 230 20.81 -29.03 -28.16
CA GLN A 230 21.59 -29.53 -27.01
C GLN A 230 21.79 -31.05 -27.01
N SER A 231 20.91 -31.81 -27.67
CA SER A 231 21.04 -33.28 -27.79
C SER A 231 22.17 -33.75 -28.72
N GLY A 232 22.92 -32.83 -29.36
CA GLY A 232 23.93 -33.15 -30.37
C GLY A 232 25.37 -33.41 -29.88
N SER A 233 25.70 -33.23 -28.60
CA SER A 233 27.08 -33.41 -28.11
C SER A 233 27.25 -34.58 -27.13
N LEU A 234 27.18 -35.81 -27.63
CA LEU A 234 27.68 -36.98 -26.92
C LEU A 234 29.18 -37.15 -27.21
N GLY A 235 30.01 -36.49 -26.41
CA GLY A 235 31.44 -36.75 -26.32
C GLY A 235 31.70 -38.00 -25.49
N THR A 236 32.38 -38.97 -26.09
CA THR A 236 32.87 -40.21 -25.49
C THR A 236 33.96 -39.94 -24.45
N THR A 237 33.68 -40.15 -23.17
CA THR A 237 34.71 -40.20 -22.12
C THR A 237 35.11 -41.65 -21.83
N THR A 238 36.37 -41.96 -22.12
CA THR A 238 37.09 -43.20 -21.84
C THR A 238 37.28 -43.42 -20.34
N THR A 239 36.88 -44.59 -19.87
CA THR A 239 37.11 -45.10 -18.52
C THR A 239 38.53 -45.66 -18.41
N ALA A 240 39.34 -45.12 -17.49
CA ALA A 240 40.62 -45.72 -17.09
C ALA A 240 40.51 -46.19 -15.63
N ALA A 241 40.60 -47.51 -15.45
CA ALA A 241 40.69 -48.17 -14.15
C ALA A 241 42.13 -48.10 -13.62
N GLY A 242 42.29 -47.76 -12.34
CA GLY A 242 43.56 -47.80 -11.62
C GLY A 242 43.32 -48.02 -10.13
N ALA A 243 43.87 -49.11 -9.61
CA ALA A 243 43.61 -49.67 -8.30
C ALA A 243 44.58 -49.21 -7.20
N ALA A 244 44.08 -49.32 -5.96
CA ALA A 244 44.77 -49.65 -4.70
C ALA A 244 45.77 -48.65 -4.07
N GLY A 245 45.55 -48.37 -2.78
CA GLY A 245 46.56 -47.81 -1.88
C GLY A 245 45.97 -47.20 -0.60
N ALA A 246 45.98 -47.96 0.49
CA ALA A 246 45.53 -47.55 1.82
C ALA A 246 46.49 -46.56 2.51
N SER A 247 45.95 -45.61 3.27
CA SER A 247 46.46 -45.22 4.60
C SER A 247 45.52 -44.22 5.27
N GLY A 248 45.14 -44.52 6.51
CA GLY A 248 44.26 -43.71 7.33
C GLY A 248 44.88 -42.35 7.65
N ALA A 249 44.23 -41.30 7.18
CA ALA A 249 44.38 -39.95 7.71
C ALA A 249 43.11 -39.65 8.52
N THR A 250 43.31 -39.33 9.80
CA THR A 250 42.31 -38.69 10.66
C THR A 250 41.72 -37.49 9.89
N PRO A 251 40.39 -37.32 9.81
CA PRO A 251 39.82 -36.16 9.15
C PRO A 251 40.17 -34.93 9.99
N SER A 252 41.24 -34.21 9.59
CA SER A 252 41.33 -32.79 9.86
C SER A 252 40.05 -32.20 9.27
N ALA A 253 39.20 -31.66 10.14
CA ALA A 253 38.09 -30.82 9.73
C ALA A 253 38.68 -29.70 8.87
N THR A 254 38.66 -29.88 7.55
CA THR A 254 38.86 -28.80 6.61
C THR A 254 37.79 -27.80 7.00
N ALA A 255 38.19 -26.69 7.63
CA ALA A 255 37.31 -25.58 7.91
C ALA A 255 36.69 -25.23 6.56
N GLN A 256 35.44 -25.65 6.38
CA GLN A 256 34.66 -25.41 5.19
C GLN A 256 34.63 -23.89 5.12
N ALA A 257 35.36 -23.32 4.17
CA ALA A 257 35.46 -21.88 3.97
C ALA A 257 34.04 -21.36 4.03
N GLY A 258 33.75 -20.64 5.12
CA GLY A 258 32.42 -20.56 5.70
C GLY A 258 31.44 -20.10 4.64
N ALA A 259 30.44 -20.94 4.36
CA ALA A 259 29.28 -20.47 3.64
C ALA A 259 28.77 -19.24 4.40
N SER A 260 28.78 -18.09 3.72
CA SER A 260 28.28 -16.84 4.27
C SER A 260 26.89 -17.10 4.83
N LEU A 261 26.73 -16.91 6.14
CA LEU A 261 25.52 -17.29 6.87
C LEU A 261 24.30 -16.55 6.30
N GLY A 262 24.51 -15.34 5.75
CA GLY A 262 23.51 -14.61 4.98
C GLY A 262 23.00 -15.37 3.77
N LEU A 263 23.85 -16.03 2.98
CA LEU A 263 23.42 -16.74 1.76
C LEU A 263 22.58 -17.99 2.06
N THR A 264 22.64 -18.53 3.28
CA THR A 264 21.83 -19.69 3.68
C THR A 264 20.33 -19.40 3.63
N ILE A 265 19.92 -18.12 3.65
CA ILE A 265 18.53 -17.69 3.49
C ILE A 265 17.89 -18.16 2.17
N PHE A 266 18.71 -18.38 1.14
CA PHE A 266 18.23 -18.88 -0.15
C PHE A 266 18.09 -20.40 -0.16
N GLU A 267 18.92 -21.11 0.62
CA GLU A 267 18.93 -22.56 0.72
C GLU A 267 17.81 -23.08 1.63
N ASP A 268 17.55 -22.36 2.72
CA ASP A 268 16.50 -22.69 3.68
C ASP A 268 15.38 -21.63 3.66
N PRO A 269 14.25 -21.91 2.99
CA PRO A 269 13.12 -20.98 2.92
C PRO A 269 12.41 -20.80 4.27
N THR A 270 12.73 -21.59 5.31
CA THR A 270 12.14 -21.42 6.64
C THR A 270 12.76 -20.27 7.42
N LEU A 271 13.96 -19.81 7.03
CA LEU A 271 14.66 -18.71 7.69
C LEU A 271 14.00 -17.35 7.46
N ALA A 272 13.27 -17.17 6.36
CA ALA A 272 12.55 -15.94 6.06
C ALA A 272 11.35 -16.19 5.13
N PRO A 273 10.19 -15.53 5.38
CA PRO A 273 8.99 -15.76 4.59
C PRO A 273 9.15 -15.26 3.15
N ALA A 274 8.61 -16.03 2.21
CA ALA A 274 8.53 -15.69 0.79
C ALA A 274 7.16 -15.03 0.50
N ILE A 275 7.07 -13.72 0.71
CA ILE A 275 5.88 -12.92 0.35
C ILE A 275 6.26 -12.06 -0.84
N PRO A 276 5.98 -12.50 -2.08
CA PRO A 276 6.37 -11.74 -3.27
C PRO A 276 5.57 -10.43 -3.36
N PRO A 277 6.21 -9.29 -3.67
CA PRO A 277 5.51 -8.05 -3.95
C PRO A 277 4.69 -8.19 -5.24
N ALA A 278 3.61 -7.41 -5.34
CA ALA A 278 2.89 -7.28 -6.60
C ALA A 278 3.83 -6.66 -7.64
N ASN A 279 3.99 -7.32 -8.79
CA ASN A 279 4.82 -6.86 -9.93
C ASN A 279 6.34 -6.85 -9.69
N ILE A 280 6.93 -7.95 -9.23
CA ILE A 280 8.39 -8.08 -9.25
C ILE A 280 8.93 -8.08 -10.69
N ASP A 281 10.06 -7.40 -10.92
CA ASP A 281 10.72 -7.43 -12.23
C ASP A 281 11.08 -8.89 -12.59
N PRO A 282 10.73 -9.38 -13.81
CA PRO A 282 11.05 -10.73 -14.26
C PRO A 282 12.56 -11.05 -14.28
N TYR A 283 13.43 -10.04 -14.13
CA TYR A 283 14.88 -10.20 -13.95
C TYR A 283 15.26 -10.99 -12.68
N TYR A 284 14.41 -11.00 -11.66
CA TYR A 284 14.63 -11.73 -10.41
C TYR A 284 13.98 -13.11 -10.40
N LYS A 285 14.52 -14.03 -9.60
CA LYS A 285 13.91 -15.34 -9.41
C LYS A 285 12.87 -15.27 -8.30
N PRO A 286 11.57 -15.48 -8.58
CA PRO A 286 10.52 -15.37 -7.57
C PRO A 286 10.72 -16.34 -6.39
N ASP A 287 11.21 -17.55 -6.66
CA ASP A 287 11.41 -18.59 -5.63
C ASP A 287 12.55 -18.28 -4.65
N SER A 288 13.44 -17.35 -5.02
CA SER A 288 14.56 -16.90 -4.17
C SER A 288 14.23 -15.70 -3.29
N LEU A 289 13.02 -15.15 -3.42
CA LEU A 289 12.65 -13.94 -2.70
C LEU A 289 12.43 -14.25 -1.21
N ARG A 290 13.10 -13.49 -0.36
CA ARG A 290 13.06 -13.62 1.10
C ARG A 290 12.86 -12.24 1.71
N LEU A 291 11.80 -12.08 2.49
CA LEU A 291 11.55 -10.85 3.22
C LEU A 291 12.61 -10.70 4.32
N LEU A 292 13.46 -9.67 4.21
CA LEU A 292 14.38 -9.32 5.29
C LEU A 292 13.62 -8.57 6.37
N GLY A 293 12.96 -7.47 6.01
CA GLY A 293 12.15 -6.69 6.95
C GLY A 293 11.37 -5.55 6.28
N VAL A 294 10.63 -4.80 7.08
CA VAL A 294 9.94 -3.58 6.68
C VAL A 294 10.63 -2.41 7.38
N ALA A 295 11.08 -1.43 6.60
CA ALA A 295 11.73 -0.23 7.07
C ALA A 295 10.78 0.96 6.88
N ASP A 296 10.55 1.73 7.94
CA ASP A 296 9.48 2.74 7.99
C ASP A 296 8.11 2.18 7.55
N SER A 297 7.09 3.02 7.33
CA SER A 297 5.76 2.55 6.92
C SER A 297 5.70 2.09 5.45
N ASP A 298 6.66 2.52 4.63
CA ASP A 298 6.47 2.52 3.17
C ASP A 298 7.54 1.72 2.39
N LEU A 299 8.56 1.16 3.05
CA LEU A 299 9.65 0.44 2.40
C LEU A 299 9.75 -1.00 2.87
N THR A 300 9.60 -1.96 1.95
CA THR A 300 9.84 -3.38 2.25
C THR A 300 11.13 -3.86 1.61
N VAL A 301 11.98 -4.53 2.39
CA VAL A 301 13.32 -4.97 1.97
C VAL A 301 13.34 -6.48 1.81
N TYR A 302 13.84 -6.94 0.67
CA TYR A 302 13.97 -8.34 0.30
C TYR A 302 15.42 -8.69 -0.05
N ALA A 303 15.82 -9.91 0.30
CA ALA A 303 16.94 -10.60 -0.33
C ALA A 303 16.39 -11.43 -1.50
N VAL A 304 17.05 -11.37 -2.64
CA VAL A 304 16.63 -12.10 -3.85
C VAL A 304 17.84 -12.49 -4.69
N GLU A 305 17.80 -13.59 -5.42
CA GLU A 305 18.77 -13.91 -6.46
C GLU A 305 18.27 -13.44 -7.83
N ASN A 306 19.16 -12.83 -8.63
CA ASN A 306 18.87 -12.58 -10.04
C ASN A 306 19.01 -13.86 -10.90
N ARG A 307 18.69 -13.75 -12.19
CA ARG A 307 18.80 -14.87 -13.17
C ARG A 307 20.20 -15.48 -13.31
N ILE A 308 21.26 -14.76 -12.93
CA ILE A 308 22.64 -15.25 -12.97
C ILE A 308 23.17 -15.70 -11.59
N ASN A 309 22.27 -15.96 -10.63
CA ASN A 309 22.58 -16.44 -9.28
C ASN A 309 23.40 -15.44 -8.43
N GLN A 310 23.29 -14.14 -8.69
CA GLN A 310 23.89 -13.11 -7.83
C GLN A 310 22.91 -12.70 -6.74
N PRO A 311 23.34 -12.63 -5.47
CA PRO A 311 22.53 -12.06 -4.40
C PRO A 311 22.29 -10.57 -4.65
N CYS A 312 21.05 -10.16 -4.51
CA CYS A 312 20.60 -8.78 -4.64
C CYS A 312 19.82 -8.38 -3.38
N LEU A 313 20.03 -7.13 -2.98
CA LEU A 313 19.20 -6.45 -1.99
C LEU A 313 18.18 -5.60 -2.76
N LEU A 314 16.89 -5.92 -2.61
CA LEU A 314 15.78 -5.30 -3.31
C LEU A 314 14.91 -4.55 -2.31
N ALA A 315 14.76 -3.24 -2.49
CA ALA A 315 13.81 -2.44 -1.74
C ALA A 315 12.60 -2.10 -2.61
N VAL A 316 11.40 -2.34 -2.08
CA VAL A 316 10.12 -2.14 -2.77
C VAL A 316 9.28 -1.17 -1.96
N TYR A 317 8.88 -0.09 -2.61
CA TYR A 317 8.00 0.91 -2.03
C TYR A 317 6.53 0.51 -2.14
N THR A 318 5.67 1.13 -1.34
CA THR A 318 4.21 0.94 -1.38
C THR A 318 3.58 1.35 -2.71
N ASP A 319 4.22 2.27 -3.45
CA ASP A 319 3.80 2.67 -4.81
C ASP A 319 4.24 1.68 -5.91
N GLY A 320 4.95 0.60 -5.52
CA GLY A 320 5.46 -0.43 -6.42
C GLY A 320 6.79 -0.07 -7.10
N THR A 321 7.37 1.10 -6.83
CA THR A 321 8.72 1.42 -7.28
C THR A 321 9.75 0.53 -6.58
N GLN A 322 10.79 0.16 -7.32
CA GLN A 322 11.78 -0.82 -6.87
C GLN A 322 13.17 -0.25 -7.07
N SER A 323 14.04 -0.46 -6.09
CA SER A 323 15.47 -0.17 -6.18
C SER A 323 16.25 -1.39 -5.74
N ALA A 324 17.32 -1.73 -6.45
CA ALA A 324 18.09 -2.92 -6.14
C ALA A 324 19.58 -2.71 -6.36
N THR A 325 20.39 -3.48 -5.63
CA THR A 325 21.83 -3.62 -5.85
C THR A 325 22.19 -5.09 -5.75
N CYS A 326 22.93 -5.59 -6.73
CA CYS A 326 23.38 -6.97 -6.82
C CYS A 326 24.90 -7.01 -6.76
N VAL A 327 25.45 -8.04 -6.11
CA VAL A 327 26.89 -8.28 -6.04
C VAL A 327 27.19 -9.75 -6.34
N THR A 328 28.45 -10.09 -6.56
CA THR A 328 28.85 -11.50 -6.69
C THR A 328 28.79 -12.23 -5.34
N LYS A 329 28.67 -13.57 -5.32
CA LYS A 329 28.67 -14.33 -4.06
C LYS A 329 29.95 -14.13 -3.25
N ASP A 330 31.09 -14.01 -3.92
CA ASP A 330 32.39 -13.74 -3.28
C ASP A 330 32.46 -12.33 -2.68
N GLU A 331 31.92 -11.34 -3.39
CA GLU A 331 31.82 -9.96 -2.90
C GLU A 331 30.87 -9.86 -1.70
N PHE A 332 29.72 -10.52 -1.75
CA PHE A 332 28.80 -10.62 -0.62
C PHE A 332 29.48 -11.27 0.58
N ALA A 333 30.25 -12.35 0.39
CA ALA A 333 30.95 -13.01 1.49
C ALA A 333 32.03 -12.13 2.14
N SER A 334 32.62 -11.21 1.37
CA SER A 334 33.67 -10.29 1.84
C SER A 334 33.10 -9.06 2.56
N MET A 335 32.06 -8.42 2.00
CA MET A 335 31.61 -7.08 2.42
C MET A 335 30.11 -6.94 2.64
N GLY A 336 29.30 -7.93 2.26
CA GLY A 336 27.84 -7.80 2.23
C GLY A 336 27.34 -7.00 1.02
N ILE A 337 26.10 -6.50 1.10
CA ILE A 337 25.47 -5.61 0.10
C ILE A 337 24.98 -4.35 0.81
N GLU A 338 25.24 -3.20 0.21
CA GLU A 338 24.68 -1.91 0.62
C GLU A 338 23.83 -1.35 -0.54
N LEU A 339 22.58 -1.01 -0.27
CA LEU A 339 21.69 -0.31 -1.18
C LEU A 339 21.48 1.11 -0.66
N ARG A 340 22.03 2.08 -1.39
CA ARG A 340 21.81 3.50 -1.14
C ARG A 340 20.55 3.93 -1.88
N ILE A 341 19.52 4.23 -1.12
CA ILE A 341 18.26 4.69 -1.67
C ILE A 341 18.30 6.21 -1.63
N THR A 342 18.65 6.81 -2.77
CA THR A 342 18.39 8.23 -2.97
C THR A 342 16.88 8.38 -3.02
N SER A 343 16.27 8.99 -2.00
CA SER A 343 14.83 9.22 -1.92
C SER A 343 14.32 9.76 -3.25
N LEU A 344 13.80 8.88 -4.09
CA LEU A 344 13.27 9.23 -5.41
C LEU A 344 11.90 9.83 -5.18
N ASN A 345 11.87 11.07 -4.68
CA ASN A 345 10.67 11.90 -4.58
C ASN A 345 9.39 11.14 -4.21
N ALA A 346 9.41 10.36 -3.12
CA ALA A 346 8.18 9.96 -2.47
C ALA A 346 7.59 11.23 -1.84
N ARG A 347 6.99 12.07 -2.69
CA ARG A 347 6.17 13.20 -2.26
C ARG A 347 4.95 12.57 -1.62
N THR A 348 4.98 12.34 -0.33
CA THR A 348 3.75 12.25 0.44
C THR A 348 3.03 13.59 0.23
N SER A 349 1.91 13.55 -0.50
CA SER A 349 1.11 14.74 -0.82
C SER A 349 0.60 15.50 0.43
N SER A 350 0.87 15.00 1.64
CA SER A 350 0.48 15.55 2.93
C SER A 350 1.59 16.27 3.68
N ASP A 351 2.86 16.24 3.24
CA ASP A 351 3.93 16.97 3.95
C ASP A 351 3.93 18.46 3.53
N THR A 352 3.29 19.29 4.35
CA THR A 352 3.18 20.76 4.21
C THR A 352 4.54 21.48 4.30
N TYR A 353 5.65 20.76 4.54
CA TYR A 353 7.00 21.28 4.54
C TYR A 353 7.81 20.74 3.35
N PRO A 354 7.94 21.50 2.24
CA PRO A 354 8.63 21.05 1.03
C PRO A 354 10.17 20.97 1.16
N TYR A 355 10.72 20.96 2.39
CA TYR A 355 12.15 21.08 2.67
C TYR A 355 12.67 20.07 3.70
N ARG A 356 12.14 18.84 3.75
CA ARG A 356 12.98 17.73 4.25
C ARG A 356 14.09 17.50 3.21
N SER A 357 15.28 18.01 3.51
CA SER A 357 16.52 17.65 2.83
C SER A 357 16.57 16.14 2.68
N GLY A 358 16.62 15.64 1.44
CA GLY A 358 16.44 14.22 1.13
C GLY A 358 17.33 13.35 2.01
N ALA A 359 16.73 12.68 3.00
CA ALA A 359 17.45 11.72 3.81
C ALA A 359 17.92 10.59 2.88
N HIS A 360 19.16 10.15 3.03
CA HIS A 360 19.64 8.96 2.35
C HIS A 360 19.40 7.78 3.28
N ASP A 361 18.46 6.93 2.88
CA ASP A 361 18.27 5.64 3.53
C ASP A 361 19.28 4.66 2.95
N VAL A 362 20.07 4.08 3.84
CA VAL A 362 21.05 3.07 3.49
C VAL A 362 20.56 1.76 4.08
N VAL A 363 20.17 0.84 3.20
CA VAL A 363 19.84 -0.53 3.58
C VAL A 363 21.09 -1.37 3.41
N PHE A 364 21.44 -2.17 4.41
CA PHE A 364 22.60 -3.05 4.33
C PHE A 364 22.23 -4.48 4.72
N TRP A 365 22.93 -5.44 4.11
CA TRP A 365 22.81 -6.87 4.40
C TRP A 365 24.20 -7.49 4.45
N ASN A 366 24.58 -7.97 5.63
CA ASN A 366 25.92 -8.44 5.94
C ASN A 366 26.09 -9.95 5.66
N PRO A 367 27.36 -10.42 5.53
CA PRO A 367 27.64 -11.84 5.33
C PRO A 367 27.18 -12.75 6.47
N ASP A 368 27.03 -12.22 7.68
CA ASP A 368 26.52 -12.97 8.85
C ASP A 368 24.99 -13.13 8.86
N GLY A 369 24.30 -12.55 7.87
CA GLY A 369 22.84 -12.55 7.78
C GLY A 369 22.16 -11.40 8.51
N SER A 370 22.91 -10.57 9.25
CA SER A 370 22.36 -9.34 9.83
C SER A 370 22.03 -8.34 8.73
N TYR A 371 20.92 -7.63 8.87
CA TYR A 371 20.51 -6.57 7.97
C TYR A 371 19.98 -5.39 8.78
N GLY A 372 19.95 -4.21 8.18
CA GLY A 372 19.42 -3.02 8.83
C GLY A 372 19.20 -1.87 7.86
N VAL A 373 18.50 -0.85 8.36
CA VAL A 373 18.30 0.41 7.64
C VAL A 373 18.86 1.54 8.50
N SER A 374 19.72 2.35 7.89
CA SER A 374 20.33 3.51 8.51
C SER A 374 19.94 4.75 7.72
N SER A 375 19.12 5.61 8.32
CA SER A 375 18.77 6.91 7.77
C SER A 375 19.77 7.94 8.25
N SER A 376 20.58 8.48 7.33
CA SER A 376 21.45 9.62 7.65
C SER A 376 20.75 10.91 7.24
N PRO A 377 20.47 11.84 8.18
CA PRO A 377 20.00 13.16 7.79
C PRO A 377 21.10 13.81 6.95
N VAL A 378 20.76 14.24 5.74
CA VAL A 378 21.67 15.07 4.95
C VAL A 378 21.82 16.38 5.70
N ALA A 379 23.00 16.60 6.29
CA ALA A 379 23.30 17.87 6.93
C ALA A 379 23.03 18.97 5.89
N PRO A 380 22.22 19.99 6.22
CA PRO A 380 21.94 21.07 5.29
C PRO A 380 23.28 21.64 4.85
N THR A 381 23.58 21.52 3.56
CA THR A 381 24.80 22.07 2.98
C THR A 381 24.70 23.57 3.19
N ASP A 382 25.47 24.08 4.15
CA ASP A 382 25.41 25.46 4.59
C ASP A 382 25.92 26.35 3.45
N SER A 383 24.98 26.72 2.56
CA SER A 383 25.25 27.46 1.33
C SER A 383 25.56 28.94 1.60
N SER A 384 25.67 29.33 2.88
CA SER A 384 25.96 30.70 3.30
C SER A 384 27.46 31.08 3.30
N SER A 385 28.36 30.27 2.73
CA SER A 385 29.76 30.67 2.52
C SER A 385 30.08 31.12 1.09
N TYR A 386 29.10 31.74 0.40
CA TYR A 386 29.44 32.59 -0.74
C TYR A 386 30.25 33.79 -0.22
N GLY A 387 31.56 33.69 -0.39
CA GLY A 387 32.53 34.70 0.00
C GLY A 387 32.16 36.08 -0.53
N VAL A 388 31.90 37.00 0.40
CA VAL A 388 32.11 38.42 0.16
C VAL A 388 33.59 38.58 -0.16
N ASN A 389 33.91 38.79 -1.43
CA ASN A 389 35.27 39.05 -1.91
C ASN A 389 35.65 40.49 -1.54
N PRO A 390 36.53 40.75 -0.55
CA PRO A 390 36.81 42.09 -0.09
C PRO A 390 38.13 42.59 -0.68
N GLN A 391 38.29 42.61 -2.01
CA GLN A 391 39.39 43.34 -2.65
C GLN A 391 39.03 43.73 -4.10
N GLN A 392 38.77 45.02 -4.32
CA GLN A 392 39.42 45.84 -5.37
C GLN A 392 38.80 47.25 -5.38
N THR A 393 39.22 48.08 -4.42
CA THR A 393 39.30 49.53 -4.63
C THR A 393 40.76 49.86 -4.85
N SER A 394 41.14 50.07 -6.11
CA SER A 394 42.43 50.66 -6.48
C SER A 394 42.13 51.94 -7.25
N ALA A 395 42.47 53.09 -6.66
CA ALA A 395 42.70 54.36 -7.35
C ALA A 395 44.07 54.88 -6.88
N PRO A 396 44.90 55.36 -7.82
CA PRO A 396 45.22 56.79 -7.79
C PRO A 396 44.72 57.55 -9.02
#